data_AF-I5C620-F1
#
_entry.id   AF-I5C620-F1
#
_cell.length_a   1.000
_cell.length_b   1.000
_cell.length_c   1.000
_cell.angle_alpha   90.00
_cell.angle_beta   90.00
_cell.angle_gamma   90.00
#
_symmetry.space_group_name_H-M   'P 1'
#
loop_
_entity.id
_entity.type
_entity.pdbx_description
1 polymer ?
#
loop_
_entity_poly.entity_id
_entity_poly.type
_entity_poly.pdbx_seq_one_letter_code
_entity_poly.pdbx_strand_id
1 'polypeptide(L)'
;MFLERFEKEPEAIAIASLEYPFLSTALIDEGLDTLTIFNSESVISVTSNKGPFYRHTGKSLKAIFDQDKYTSYERESLYQSVGGLMVATYLGFKKHNRLIGERVSHLLVNEEHSFGVLSNFQFELFKRIVDSEKMKHQGTADLLSLHSL
;
A
#
# COMPACT_ATOMS: atom_id res chain seq x y z
N MET A 1 -18.60 17.95 13.38
CA MET A 1 -18.75 17.40 12.01
C MET A 1 -18.06 18.38 11.07
N PHE A 2 -16.76 18.19 10.85
CA PHE A 2 -15.80 19.15 10.27
C PHE A 2 -15.78 19.16 8.72
N LEU A 3 -16.94 19.01 8.06
CA LEU A 3 -17.03 18.96 6.59
C LEU A 3 -17.69 20.21 5.99
N GLU A 4 -17.64 21.35 6.68
CA GLU A 4 -18.17 22.60 6.14
C GLU A 4 -17.12 23.30 5.26
N ARG A 5 -17.45 23.33 3.95
CA ARG A 5 -16.94 24.21 2.88
C ARG A 5 -15.45 24.12 2.52
N PHE A 6 -15.11 23.10 1.73
CA PHE A 6 -14.09 23.25 0.69
C PHE A 6 -14.73 23.95 -0.52
N GLU A 7 -14.59 25.28 -0.63
CA GLU A 7 -15.05 26.04 -1.83
C GLU A 7 -14.18 25.79 -3.07
N LYS A 8 -13.11 24.99 -2.95
CA LYS A 8 -12.19 24.64 -4.02
C LYS A 8 -12.40 23.17 -4.41
N GLU A 9 -12.47 22.88 -5.70
CA GLU A 9 -12.44 21.50 -6.17
C GLU A 9 -11.17 20.80 -5.65
N PRO A 10 -11.25 19.55 -5.18
CA PRO A 10 -10.08 18.83 -4.71
C PRO A 10 -9.10 18.64 -5.88
N GLU A 11 -7.81 18.76 -5.62
CA GLU A 11 -6.78 18.55 -6.64
C GLU A 11 -6.47 17.05 -6.81
N ALA A 12 -6.66 16.27 -5.75
CA ALA A 12 -6.45 14.83 -5.72
C ALA A 12 -7.48 14.12 -4.83
N ILE A 13 -7.62 12.81 -5.05
CA ILE A 13 -8.44 11.88 -4.29
C ILE A 13 -7.49 10.80 -3.76
N ALA A 14 -7.50 10.55 -2.45
CA ALA A 14 -6.78 9.44 -1.84
C ALA A 14 -7.77 8.42 -1.26
N ILE A 15 -7.56 7.14 -1.58
CA ILE A 15 -8.19 6.01 -0.90
C ILE A 15 -7.14 5.39 0.01
N ALA A 16 -7.45 5.36 1.31
CA ALA A 16 -6.74 4.62 2.32
C ALA A 16 -7.68 3.53 2.87
N SER A 17 -7.30 2.28 2.66
CA SER A 17 -8.11 1.10 3.00
C SER A 17 -7.88 0.67 4.45
N LEU A 18 -8.97 0.45 5.19
CA LEU A 18 -8.94 0.04 6.60
C LEU A 18 -8.41 -1.39 6.77
N GLU A 19 -8.46 -2.19 5.70
CA GLU A 19 -7.90 -3.54 5.65
C GLU A 19 -6.37 -3.55 5.79
N TYR A 20 -5.69 -2.41 5.60
CA TYR A 20 -4.24 -2.26 5.76
C TYR A 20 -3.95 -1.34 6.96
N PRO A 21 -4.02 -1.88 8.19
CA PRO A 21 -4.04 -1.05 9.41
C PRO A 21 -2.72 -0.34 9.72
N PHE A 22 -1.63 -0.74 9.07
CA PHE A 22 -0.32 -0.11 9.22
C PHE A 22 -0.06 1.02 8.23
N LEU A 23 -1.01 1.35 7.35
CA LEU A 23 -0.91 2.49 6.44
C LEU A 23 -0.61 3.79 7.23
N SER A 24 0.49 4.45 6.89
CA SER A 24 0.97 5.65 7.56
C SER A 24 0.65 6.91 6.75
N THR A 25 0.57 8.06 7.43
CA THR A 25 0.37 9.37 6.75
C THR A 25 1.53 9.71 5.82
N ALA A 26 2.76 9.32 6.18
CA ALA A 26 3.94 9.49 5.34
C ALA A 26 3.79 8.83 3.96
N LEU A 27 3.12 7.67 3.89
CA LEU A 27 2.82 6.99 2.63
C LEU A 27 1.82 7.77 1.77
N ILE A 28 0.85 8.44 2.39
CA ILE A 28 -0.12 9.30 1.70
C ILE A 28 0.60 10.51 1.09
N ASP A 29 1.47 11.16 1.87
CA ASP A 29 2.28 12.30 1.44
C ASP A 29 3.19 11.90 0.26
N GLU A 30 3.90 10.76 0.38
CA GLU A 30 4.74 10.21 -0.69
C GLU A 30 3.93 9.91 -1.96
N GLY A 31 2.68 9.46 -1.82
CA GLY A 31 1.77 9.24 -2.94
C GLY A 31 1.38 10.53 -3.67
N LEU A 32 1.14 11.61 -2.94
CA LEU A 32 0.83 12.93 -3.51
C LEU A 32 2.07 13.54 -4.19
N ASP A 33 3.24 13.43 -3.57
CA ASP A 33 4.50 13.87 -4.16
C ASP A 33 4.81 13.10 -5.44
N THR A 34 4.61 11.78 -5.44
CA THR A 34 4.82 10.90 -6.60
C THR A 34 3.90 11.26 -7.77
N LEU A 35 2.64 11.62 -7.52
CA LEU A 35 1.75 12.12 -8.58
C LEU A 35 2.36 13.33 -9.28
N THR A 36 2.90 14.26 -8.50
CA THR A 36 3.49 15.51 -9.01
C THR A 36 4.80 15.25 -9.74
N ILE A 37 5.74 14.53 -9.12
CA ILE A 37 7.09 14.27 -9.64
C ILE A 37 7.03 13.53 -10.98
N PHE A 38 6.17 12.52 -11.10
CA PHE A 38 6.03 11.72 -12.33
C PHE A 38 4.92 12.25 -13.25
N ASN A 39 4.27 13.35 -12.85
CA ASN A 39 3.11 13.93 -13.52
C ASN A 39 1.99 12.88 -13.76
N SER A 40 1.88 11.86 -12.93
CA SER A 40 1.01 10.70 -13.15
C SER A 40 -0.46 11.03 -12.88
N GLU A 41 -1.37 10.28 -13.49
CA GLU A 41 -2.80 10.44 -13.23
C GLU A 41 -3.22 9.70 -11.95
N SER A 42 -2.51 8.62 -11.61
CA SER A 42 -2.72 7.82 -10.40
C SER A 42 -1.43 7.20 -9.87
N VAL A 43 -1.39 6.94 -8.57
CA VAL A 43 -0.34 6.21 -7.84
C VAL A 43 -0.99 5.09 -7.04
N ILE A 44 -0.39 3.91 -7.05
CA ILE A 44 -0.84 2.76 -6.26
C ILE A 44 0.29 2.23 -5.38
N SER A 45 -0.01 1.84 -4.15
CA SER A 45 0.93 1.08 -3.32
C SER A 45 1.05 -0.35 -3.86
N VAL A 46 2.28 -0.85 -3.95
CA VAL A 46 2.61 -2.15 -4.53
C VAL A 46 3.74 -2.84 -3.77
N THR A 47 3.79 -4.16 -3.88
CA THR A 47 4.99 -4.95 -3.57
C THR A 47 5.50 -5.61 -4.84
N SER A 48 6.80 -5.85 -4.92
CA SER A 48 7.42 -6.56 -6.04
C SER A 48 7.61 -8.04 -5.70
N ASN A 49 7.27 -8.93 -6.62
CA ASN A 49 7.56 -10.34 -6.50
C ASN A 49 8.38 -10.83 -7.70
N LYS A 50 9.45 -11.58 -7.41
CA LYS A 50 10.38 -12.15 -8.39
C LYS A 50 10.20 -13.66 -8.57
N GLY A 51 9.25 -14.28 -7.87
CA GLY A 51 8.86 -15.68 -8.08
C GLY A 51 8.12 -15.84 -9.42
N PRO A 52 8.10 -17.07 -9.98
CA PRO A 52 7.38 -17.34 -11.21
C PRO A 52 5.87 -17.28 -10.98
N PHE A 53 5.16 -16.53 -11.81
CA PHE A 53 3.71 -16.50 -11.80
C PHE A 53 3.13 -17.43 -12.87
N TYR A 54 2.00 -18.07 -12.57
CA TYR A 54 1.32 -18.99 -13.47
C TYR A 54 -0.14 -18.61 -13.64
N ARG A 55 -0.63 -18.71 -14.88
CA ARG A 55 -2.05 -18.56 -15.21
C ARG A 55 -2.68 -19.94 -15.39
N HIS A 56 -3.83 -20.15 -14.75
CA HIS A 56 -4.65 -21.33 -14.98
C HIS A 56 -5.32 -21.29 -16.36
N THR A 57 -5.21 -22.36 -17.12
CA THR A 57 -5.74 -22.49 -18.49
C THR A 57 -6.96 -23.41 -18.58
N GLY A 58 -7.53 -23.80 -17.44
CA GLY A 58 -8.64 -24.75 -17.33
C GLY A 58 -8.18 -26.18 -17.07
N LYS A 59 -7.11 -26.64 -17.75
CA LYS A 59 -6.56 -28.01 -17.59
C LYS A 59 -5.18 -28.06 -16.95
N SER A 60 -4.44 -26.95 -16.99
CA SER A 60 -3.06 -26.87 -16.49
C SER A 60 -2.69 -25.44 -16.12
N LEU A 61 -1.47 -25.28 -15.60
CA LEU A 61 -0.82 -23.99 -15.37
C LEU A 61 0.15 -23.68 -16.51
N LYS A 62 0.17 -22.42 -16.94
CA LYS A 62 1.18 -21.89 -17.87
C LYS A 62 1.87 -20.69 -17.23
N ALA A 63 3.20 -20.65 -17.27
CA ALA A 63 3.96 -19.52 -16.77
C ALA A 63 3.54 -18.22 -17.48
N ILE A 64 3.51 -17.13 -16.73
CA ILE A 64 3.30 -15.77 -17.24
C ILE A 64 4.68 -15.22 -17.63
N PHE A 65 4.76 -14.57 -18.79
CA PHE A 65 5.99 -13.99 -19.36
C PHE A 65 7.18 -14.96 -19.44
N ASP A 66 6.93 -16.26 -19.62
CA ASP A 66 7.97 -17.30 -19.70
C ASP A 66 8.99 -17.26 -18.54
N GLN A 67 8.54 -16.81 -17.35
CA GLN A 67 9.40 -16.64 -16.18
C GLN A 67 10.06 -17.93 -15.71
N ASP A 68 9.55 -19.09 -16.10
CA ASP A 68 10.15 -20.40 -15.83
C ASP A 68 11.49 -20.63 -16.56
N LYS A 69 11.82 -19.80 -17.56
CA LYS A 69 13.05 -19.91 -18.36
C LYS A 69 14.22 -19.06 -17.86
N TYR A 70 14.00 -18.22 -16.84
CA TYR A 70 14.98 -17.24 -16.38
C TYR A 70 15.30 -17.41 -14.90
N THR A 71 16.53 -17.08 -14.50
CA THR A 71 16.88 -17.02 -13.08
C THR A 71 16.20 -15.84 -12.38
N SER A 72 16.11 -15.87 -11.05
CA SER A 72 15.43 -14.82 -10.27
C SER A 72 15.97 -13.40 -10.50
N TYR A 73 17.22 -13.25 -10.94
CA TYR A 73 17.84 -11.95 -11.21
C TYR A 73 17.58 -11.44 -12.64
N GLU A 74 17.30 -12.34 -13.57
CA GLU A 74 17.02 -12.00 -14.98
C GLU A 74 15.53 -11.73 -15.22
N ARG A 75 14.66 -12.18 -14.31
CA ARG A 75 13.21 -12.01 -14.42
C ARG A 75 12.79 -10.55 -14.21
N GLU A 76 11.89 -10.09 -15.06
CA GLU A 76 11.11 -8.88 -14.81
C GLU A 76 10.28 -9.05 -13.53
N SER A 77 10.28 -8.01 -12.69
CA SER A 77 9.49 -8.01 -11.45
C SER A 77 8.03 -7.74 -11.77
N LEU A 78 7.14 -8.56 -11.21
CA LEU A 78 5.72 -8.26 -11.24
C LEU A 78 5.32 -7.55 -9.96
N TYR A 79 4.52 -6.51 -10.12
CA TYR A 79 4.06 -5.66 -9.03
C TYR A 79 2.61 -6.02 -8.71
N GLN A 80 2.37 -6.33 -7.44
CA GLN A 80 1.05 -6.61 -6.91
C GLN A 80 0.58 -5.39 -6.09
N SER A 81 -0.63 -4.90 -6.35
CA SER A 81 -1.24 -3.86 -5.53
C SER A 81 -1.54 -4.41 -4.13
N VAL A 82 -0.95 -3.77 -3.12
CA VAL A 82 -1.06 -4.09 -1.69
C VAL A 82 -0.77 -2.82 -0.89
N GLY A 83 -1.09 -2.79 0.41
CA GLY A 83 -0.82 -1.64 1.28
C GLY A 83 -1.91 -0.58 1.30
N GLY A 84 -3.01 -0.81 0.59
CA GLY A 84 -4.26 -0.10 0.80
C GLY A 84 -4.28 1.37 0.37
N LEU A 85 -3.24 1.87 -0.30
CA LEU A 85 -3.16 3.25 -0.75
C LEU A 85 -3.32 3.35 -2.26
N MET A 86 -4.25 4.21 -2.69
CA MET A 86 -4.36 4.67 -4.06
C MET A 86 -4.60 6.18 -4.06
N VAL A 87 -3.83 6.92 -4.84
CA VAL A 87 -3.99 8.37 -4.99
C VAL A 87 -4.20 8.68 -6.46
N ALA A 88 -5.16 9.54 -6.79
CA ALA A 88 -5.45 9.93 -8.15
C ALA A 88 -5.66 11.44 -8.23
N THR A 89 -5.25 12.06 -9.34
CA THR A 89 -5.64 13.45 -9.61
C THR A 89 -7.15 13.53 -9.82
N TYR A 90 -7.79 14.60 -9.35
CA TYR A 90 -9.23 14.79 -9.57
C TYR A 90 -9.58 14.87 -11.05
N LEU A 91 -8.72 15.54 -11.84
CA LEU A 91 -8.86 15.63 -13.29
C LEU A 91 -8.74 14.26 -13.97
N GLY A 92 -7.78 13.43 -13.55
CA GLY A 92 -7.62 12.06 -14.05
C GLY A 92 -8.86 11.21 -13.74
N PHE A 93 -9.37 11.29 -12.52
CA PHE A 93 -10.62 10.63 -12.13
C PHE A 93 -11.81 11.09 -12.99
N LYS A 94 -11.98 12.40 -13.20
CA LYS A 94 -13.04 12.96 -14.05
C LYS A 94 -12.94 12.53 -15.51
N LYS A 95 -11.72 12.52 -16.06
CA LYS A 95 -11.44 12.13 -17.45
C LYS A 95 -11.80 10.66 -17.70
N HIS A 96 -11.46 9.77 -16.77
CA HIS A 96 -11.55 8.31 -16.97
C HIS A 96 -12.75 7.66 -16.29
N ASN A 97 -13.45 8.38 -15.41
CA ASN A 97 -14.52 7.86 -14.55
C ASN A 97 -14.09 6.63 -13.71
N ARG A 98 -12.80 6.58 -13.35
CA ARG A 98 -12.17 5.57 -12.49
C ARG A 98 -10.90 6.16 -11.88
N LEU A 99 -10.46 5.62 -10.74
CA LEU A 99 -9.29 6.13 -10.02
C LEU A 99 -7.97 5.75 -10.67
N ILE A 100 -7.90 4.57 -11.29
CA ILE A 100 -6.70 4.14 -12.02
C ILE A 100 -6.75 4.77 -13.42
N GLY A 101 -5.89 5.77 -13.64
CA GLY A 101 -5.73 6.43 -14.92
C GLY A 101 -4.92 5.60 -15.92
N GLU A 102 -4.51 6.24 -17.01
CA GLU A 102 -3.62 5.62 -18.01
C GLU A 102 -2.16 5.72 -17.57
N ARG A 103 -1.80 6.81 -16.88
CA ARG A 103 -0.46 7.05 -16.37
C ARG A 103 -0.40 6.70 -14.89
N VAL A 104 -0.04 5.44 -14.62
CA VAL A 104 0.00 4.85 -13.28
C VAL A 104 1.45 4.81 -12.78
N SER A 105 1.75 5.55 -11.73
CA SER A 105 2.96 5.39 -10.92
C SER A 105 2.72 4.45 -9.75
N HIS A 106 3.78 4.10 -9.01
CA HIS A 106 3.70 3.16 -7.91
C HIS A 106 4.54 3.59 -6.71
N LEU A 107 4.13 3.16 -5.52
CA LEU A 107 4.92 3.21 -4.30
C LEU A 107 5.27 1.79 -3.86
N LEU A 108 6.56 1.49 -3.74
CA LEU A 108 7.01 0.22 -3.19
C LEU A 108 6.85 0.23 -1.67
N VAL A 109 5.98 -0.62 -1.16
CA VAL A 109 5.76 -0.75 0.29
C VAL A 109 6.57 -1.89 0.89
N ASN A 110 6.99 -1.71 2.14
CA ASN A 110 7.65 -2.74 2.94
C ASN A 110 6.63 -3.80 3.42
N GLU A 111 7.12 -4.85 4.08
CA GLU A 111 6.28 -5.95 4.56
C GLU A 111 5.19 -5.48 5.53
N GLU A 112 5.53 -4.56 6.46
CA GLU A 112 4.61 -4.01 7.45
C GLU A 112 3.46 -3.22 6.79
N HIS A 113 3.77 -2.26 5.92
CA HIS A 113 2.76 -1.51 5.18
C HIS A 113 1.96 -2.41 4.23
N SER A 114 2.55 -3.49 3.70
CA SER A 114 1.85 -4.46 2.85
C SER A 114 0.92 -5.41 3.61
N PHE A 115 1.00 -5.44 4.95
CA PHE A 115 0.23 -6.37 5.76
C PHE A 115 -1.25 -5.99 5.80
N GLY A 116 -2.07 -6.83 5.16
CA GLY A 116 -3.52 -6.71 5.15
C GLY A 116 -4.19 -7.67 6.13
N VAL A 117 -5.28 -7.23 6.75
CA VAL A 117 -6.16 -8.02 7.62
C VAL A 117 -7.35 -8.50 6.80
N LEU A 118 -7.13 -9.57 6.03
CA LEU A 118 -8.10 -10.12 5.06
C LEU A 118 -8.65 -11.48 5.47
N SER A 119 -8.22 -11.99 6.62
CA SER A 119 -8.62 -13.29 7.17
C SER A 119 -8.57 -13.27 8.69
N ASN A 120 -9.26 -14.22 9.32
CA ASN A 120 -9.23 -14.37 10.78
C ASN A 120 -7.82 -14.61 11.32
N PHE A 121 -6.98 -15.38 10.59
CA PHE A 121 -5.58 -15.59 10.97
C PHE A 121 -4.80 -14.28 11.00
N GLN A 122 -4.95 -13.45 9.96
CA GLN A 122 -4.30 -12.13 9.91
C GLN A 122 -4.82 -11.20 11.00
N PHE A 123 -6.11 -11.26 11.33
CA PHE A 123 -6.69 -10.47 12.42
C PHE A 123 -6.12 -10.86 13.79
N GLU A 124 -5.98 -12.16 14.07
CA GLU A 124 -5.34 -12.63 15.30
C GLU A 124 -3.88 -12.21 15.39
N LEU A 125 -3.15 -12.27 14.27
CA LEU A 125 -1.78 -11.79 14.20
C LEU A 125 -1.69 -10.28 14.43
N PHE A 126 -2.55 -9.49 13.77
CA PHE A 126 -2.64 -8.05 13.95
C PHE A 126 -2.82 -7.66 15.42
N LYS A 127 -3.78 -8.29 16.12
CA LYS A 127 -4.01 -8.06 17.55
C LYS A 127 -2.74 -8.28 18.38
N ARG A 128 -2.03 -9.39 18.13
CA ARG A 128 -0.78 -9.71 18.84
C ARG A 128 0.33 -8.68 18.58
N ILE A 129 0.45 -8.20 17.34
CA ILE A 129 1.42 -7.14 16.99
C ILE A 129 1.08 -5.87 17.79
N VAL A 130 -0.16 -5.40 17.73
CA VAL A 130 -0.62 -4.19 18.42
C VAL A 130 -0.43 -4.29 19.94
N ASP A 131 -0.73 -5.44 20.54
CA ASP A 131 -0.55 -5.65 21.98
C ASP A 131 0.93 -5.66 22.37
N SER A 132 1.81 -6.22 21.54
CA SER A 132 3.26 -6.21 21.78
C SER A 132 3.85 -4.79 21.73
N GLU A 133 3.34 -3.94 20.84
CA GLU A 133 3.79 -2.55 20.73
C GLU A 133 3.34 -1.74 21.95
N LYS A 134 2.11 -1.92 22.44
CA LYS A 134 1.64 -1.27 23.69
C LYS A 134 2.54 -1.63 24.88
N MET A 135 2.94 -2.89 25.00
CA MET A 135 3.82 -3.36 26.09
C MET A 135 5.21 -2.71 26.03
N LYS A 136 5.79 -2.54 24.83
CA LYS A 136 7.07 -1.83 24.65
C LYS A 136 6.98 -0.37 25.11
N HIS A 137 5.91 0.33 24.73
CA HIS A 137 5.71 1.74 25.08
C HIS A 137 5.47 1.94 26.59
N GLN A 138 4.77 1.00 27.24
CA GLN A 138 4.57 1.00 28.69
C GLN A 138 5.90 0.82 29.44
N GLY A 139 6.72 -0.14 29.03
CA GLY A 139 8.02 -0.41 29.66
C GLY A 139 9.02 0.76 29.53
N THR A 140 8.98 1.52 28.42
CA THR A 140 9.80 2.74 28.28
C THR A 140 9.33 3.89 29.16
N ALA A 141 8.03 4.05 29.38
CA ALA A 141 7.50 5.07 30.29
C ALA A 141 7.90 4.79 31.75
N ASP A 142 7.89 3.52 32.15
CA ASP A 142 8.29 3.10 33.50
C ASP A 142 9.80 3.32 33.73
N LEU A 143 10.66 3.04 32.73
CA LEU A 143 12.10 3.30 32.81
C LEU A 143 12.46 4.79 32.90
N LEU A 144 11.71 5.66 32.22
CA LEU A 144 11.90 7.10 32.30
C LEU A 144 11.46 7.66 33.66
N SER A 145 10.44 7.08 34.28
CA SER A 145 9.97 7.48 35.62
C SER A 145 10.94 7.12 36.76
N LEU A 146 11.74 6.06 36.57
CA LEU A 146 12.75 5.59 37.53
C LEU A 146 14.05 6.40 37.50
N HIS A 147 14.35 7.09 36.40
CA HIS A 147 15.55 7.93 36.26
C HIS A 147 15.34 9.40 36.67
N SER A 148 14.13 9.77 37.09
CA SER A 148 13.76 11.10 37.59
C SER A 148 13.65 11.20 39.12
N LEU A 149 14.20 10.23 39.86
CA LEU A 149 14.35 10.20 41.32
C LEU A 149 15.83 10.18 41.71
#